data_AF-A0A6J2VLY2-F1
#
_entry.id   AF-A0A6J2VLY2-F1
#
_cell.length_a   1.000
_cell.length_b   1.000
_cell.length_c   1.000
_cell.angle_alpha   90.00
_cell.angle_beta   90.00
_cell.angle_gamma   90.00
#
_symmetry.space_group_name_H-M   'P 1'
#
loop_
_entity.id
_entity.type
_entity.pdbx_description
1 polymer ?
#
loop_
_entity_poly.entity_id
_entity_poly.type
_entity_poly.pdbx_seq_one_letter_code
_entity_poly.pdbx_strand_id
1 'polypeptide(L)'
;MEYCSGGSLLNLLEEPENAFGLPEAEFLIVLKCVVNGMNHLREKGVVHRDIKPGNIMRQVGEDGRSIYKLTDFGAARELDDDEKFESIYGTEEYLHPDMYERAVLRKPQQKAYGVTVDLWSIGVTFYHAAAGSLPFIPYGGPRRNKQIMYRITTEKPRGAIAGVQKVEDGPIEWSYSLPHSCQLSEGLKAQLVPVLASILEASQDKCWGFDQFFVATTDILHRVGVHVFSLQQASAHCIYIHFYNTVSVFLEEVQAQTGVEPEFQQYFYQGHPLLLERNMKVVNLPPTSADRPIFLISRRVEKIVGLLHREPEAPVMPTRFDVMADYIFSKTIVGVIHQYLRIARSLQKYRALLLQGFYSYIENTRLECTNTAHKISMVNMKFMSCLSVENKLQSLKQFPLQFPDIPDNTKKLRLIQDTLPIYGSGIREFQSKLHHLQVEFSKLSEVLAEDKSLQKMEVLLGKIKSVHQQYRKDKLTGKLSYNDEQIHKFEKINLSSHIKRVKSLFRDDCIQKYNDVLATAENWASVLLEIQTRLEECSSFFLQLMGDLQMCEDCQGKVLDGVLAKALQESVGSEGTDKLKSKDHMILRMKRLKDEMQAVARELQNNNSMIESLGAMNVKMMLDPTIPQPKGQ
;
A
#
# COMPACT_ATOMS: atom_id res chain seq x y z
N MET A 1 2.52 22.90 38.74
CA MET A 1 2.35 22.01 37.58
C MET A 1 3.20 22.54 36.43
N GLU A 2 3.70 21.65 35.58
CA GLU A 2 4.40 22.00 34.33
C GLU A 2 3.48 22.77 33.37
N TYR A 3 4.03 23.73 32.63
CA TYR A 3 3.32 24.40 31.53
C TYR A 3 3.40 23.57 30.25
N CYS A 4 2.26 23.20 29.69
CA CYS A 4 2.15 22.47 28.42
C CYS A 4 1.86 23.43 27.26
N SER A 5 2.81 23.61 26.35
CA SER A 5 2.73 24.64 25.29
C SER A 5 1.69 24.36 24.20
N GLY A 6 1.26 23.11 24.03
CA GLY A 6 0.32 22.68 23.00
C GLY A 6 -1.16 22.71 23.41
N GLY A 7 -1.49 23.25 24.59
CA GLY A 7 -2.86 23.24 25.12
C GLY A 7 -3.31 21.84 25.54
N SER A 8 -4.61 21.57 25.44
CA SER A 8 -5.20 20.25 25.69
C SER A 8 -5.51 19.51 24.38
N LEU A 9 -5.72 18.19 24.45
CA LEU A 9 -6.22 17.39 23.34
C LEU A 9 -7.58 17.93 22.84
N LEU A 10 -8.41 18.48 23.72
CA LEU A 10 -9.66 19.14 23.31
C LEU A 10 -9.37 20.32 22.37
N ASN A 11 -8.36 21.14 22.66
CA ASN A 11 -8.01 22.26 21.79
C ASN A 11 -7.59 21.78 20.40
N LEU A 12 -6.82 20.68 20.33
CA LEU A 12 -6.43 20.06 19.07
C LEU A 12 -7.65 19.53 18.29
N LEU A 13 -8.60 18.86 18.95
CA LEU A 13 -9.81 18.33 18.31
C LEU A 13 -10.78 19.43 17.87
N GLU A 14 -10.76 20.60 18.51
CA GLU A 14 -11.57 21.75 18.10
C GLU A 14 -11.02 22.48 16.86
N GLU A 15 -9.79 22.17 16.44
CA GLU A 15 -9.24 22.69 15.18
C GLU A 15 -10.05 22.14 14.00
N PRO A 16 -10.49 22.99 13.05
CA PRO A 16 -11.31 22.54 11.92
C PRO A 16 -10.67 21.43 11.08
N GLU A 17 -9.34 21.37 11.03
CA GLU A 17 -8.61 20.31 10.33
C GLU A 17 -8.87 18.92 10.95
N ASN A 18 -9.11 18.84 12.25
CA ASN A 18 -9.34 17.60 12.99
C ASN A 18 -10.83 17.29 13.19
N ALA A 19 -11.72 18.02 12.50
CA ALA A 19 -13.18 17.83 12.59
C ALA A 19 -13.68 16.42 12.23
N PHE A 20 -12.85 15.62 11.57
CA PHE A 20 -13.15 14.22 11.20
C PHE A 20 -12.12 13.23 11.78
N GLY A 21 -11.52 13.59 12.92
CA GLY A 21 -10.53 12.80 13.65
C GLY A 21 -9.11 13.27 13.41
N LEU A 22 -8.18 12.74 14.20
CA LEU A 22 -6.75 13.00 14.09
C LEU A 22 -6.11 12.21 12.94
N PRO A 23 -5.01 12.70 12.37
CA PRO A 23 -4.12 11.88 11.56
C PRO A 23 -3.65 10.64 12.33
N GLU A 24 -3.50 9.51 11.64
CA GLU A 24 -3.18 8.21 12.25
C GLU A 24 -1.93 8.24 13.14
N ALA A 25 -0.86 8.90 12.69
CA ALA A 25 0.37 9.04 13.47
C ALA A 25 0.14 9.78 14.81
N GLU A 26 -0.68 10.83 14.79
CA GLU A 26 -1.00 11.61 16.00
C GLU A 26 -1.93 10.81 16.92
N PHE A 27 -2.89 10.07 16.36
CA PHE A 27 -3.77 9.18 17.11
C PHE A 27 -2.98 8.11 17.87
N LEU A 28 -1.98 7.48 17.24
CA LEU A 28 -1.11 6.49 17.91
C LEU A 28 -0.28 7.10 19.05
N ILE A 29 0.15 8.36 18.92
CA ILE A 29 0.85 9.08 20.00
C ILE A 29 -0.11 9.33 21.18
N VAL A 30 -1.35 9.75 20.91
CA VAL A 30 -2.40 9.89 21.94
C VAL A 30 -2.65 8.55 22.63
N LEU A 31 -2.88 7.48 21.85
CA LEU A 31 -3.10 6.12 22.38
C LEU A 31 -1.95 5.72 23.30
N LYS A 32 -0.71 5.81 22.84
CA LYS A 32 0.49 5.46 23.62
C LYS A 32 0.60 6.25 24.92
N CYS A 33 0.47 7.56 24.85
CA CYS A 33 0.66 8.42 26.02
C CYS A 33 -0.44 8.24 27.06
N VAL A 34 -1.71 8.12 26.62
CA VAL A 34 -2.85 7.89 27.52
C VAL A 34 -2.75 6.51 28.16
N VAL A 35 -2.44 5.46 27.39
CA VAL A 35 -2.26 4.10 27.92
C VAL A 35 -1.14 4.05 28.97
N ASN A 36 0.01 4.66 28.68
CA ASN A 36 1.13 4.72 29.62
C ASN A 36 0.78 5.51 30.89
N GLY A 37 0.10 6.65 30.74
CA GLY A 37 -0.37 7.45 31.88
C GLY A 37 -1.34 6.66 32.76
N MET A 38 -2.27 5.93 32.16
CA MET A 38 -3.22 5.09 32.89
C MET A 38 -2.57 3.91 33.58
N ASN A 39 -1.62 3.24 32.94
CA ASN A 39 -0.87 2.16 33.58
C ASN A 39 -0.12 2.68 34.81
N HIS A 40 0.49 3.86 34.72
CA HIS A 40 1.15 4.50 35.86
C HIS A 40 0.19 4.82 37.01
N LEU A 41 -1.02 5.32 36.72
CA LEU A 41 -2.03 5.57 37.76
C LEU A 41 -2.46 4.28 38.45
N ARG A 42 -2.67 3.21 37.68
CA ARG A 42 -3.03 1.89 38.23
C ARG A 42 -1.92 1.30 39.10
N GLU A 43 -0.65 1.40 38.69
CA GLU A 43 0.50 0.98 39.52
C GLU A 43 0.59 1.73 40.86
N LYS A 44 -0.05 2.91 40.94
CA LYS A 44 -0.16 3.71 42.17
C LYS A 44 -1.49 3.52 42.91
N GLY A 45 -2.38 2.65 42.44
CA GLY A 45 -3.71 2.44 43.04
C GLY A 45 -4.61 3.67 42.90
N VAL A 46 -4.42 4.50 41.87
CA VAL A 46 -5.18 5.75 41.66
C VAL A 46 -6.14 5.61 40.48
N VAL A 47 -7.40 5.96 40.69
CA VAL A 47 -8.42 6.08 39.64
C VAL A 47 -8.70 7.56 39.38
N HIS A 48 -8.71 7.99 38.12
CA HIS A 48 -8.80 9.40 37.76
C HIS A 48 -10.24 9.93 37.78
N ARG A 49 -11.20 9.16 37.26
CA ARG A 49 -12.66 9.43 37.23
C ARG A 49 -13.14 10.63 36.41
N ASP A 50 -12.25 11.32 35.68
CA ASP A 50 -12.61 12.44 34.80
C ASP A 50 -11.67 12.52 33.58
N ILE A 51 -11.40 11.38 32.96
CA ILE A 51 -10.59 11.31 31.75
C ILE A 51 -11.41 11.87 30.58
N LYS A 52 -10.89 12.91 29.95
CA LYS A 52 -11.50 13.55 28.77
C LYS A 52 -10.44 14.33 28.01
N PRO A 53 -10.67 14.69 26.74
CA PRO A 53 -9.71 15.47 25.96
C PRO A 53 -9.26 16.78 26.63
N GLY A 54 -10.10 17.41 27.45
CA GLY A 54 -9.74 18.63 28.19
C GLY A 54 -8.72 18.42 29.31
N ASN A 55 -8.63 17.20 29.85
CA ASN A 55 -7.71 16.81 30.93
C ASN A 55 -6.49 16.04 30.42
N ILE A 56 -6.29 16.02 29.10
CA ILE A 56 -5.12 15.44 28.45
C ILE A 56 -4.35 16.60 27.83
N MET A 57 -3.29 17.03 28.52
CA MET A 57 -2.44 18.13 28.07
C MET A 57 -1.51 17.67 26.96
N ARG A 58 -1.21 18.57 26.02
CA ARG A 58 -0.29 18.36 24.91
C ARG A 58 0.94 19.24 25.10
N GLN A 59 2.10 18.61 25.20
CA GLN A 59 3.40 19.27 25.11
C GLN A 59 3.97 19.02 23.71
N VAL A 60 4.47 20.07 23.05
CA VAL A 60 5.20 19.92 21.79
C VAL A 60 6.69 19.87 22.10
N GLY A 61 7.34 18.77 21.74
CA GLY A 61 8.79 18.60 21.87
C GLY A 61 9.56 19.46 20.87
N GLU A 62 10.87 19.60 21.10
CA GLU A 62 11.76 20.35 20.19
C GLU A 62 11.86 19.72 18.80
N ASP A 63 11.64 18.41 18.70
CA ASP A 63 11.57 17.64 17.46
C ASP A 63 10.22 17.77 16.74
N GLY A 64 9.30 18.60 17.28
CA GLY A 64 7.95 18.80 16.77
C GLY A 64 6.95 17.70 17.14
N ARG A 65 7.37 16.64 17.85
CA ARG A 65 6.46 15.56 18.24
C ARG A 65 5.65 15.93 19.47
N SER A 66 4.40 15.45 19.52
CA SER A 66 3.53 15.63 20.67
C SER A 66 3.88 14.64 21.79
N ILE A 67 3.78 15.09 23.04
CA ILE A 67 3.74 14.24 24.23
C ILE A 67 2.45 14.61 24.97
N TYR A 68 1.61 13.62 25.25
CA TYR A 68 0.36 13.84 25.98
C TYR A 68 0.52 13.44 27.46
N LYS A 69 -0.11 14.21 28.35
CA LYS A 69 0.00 14.05 29.80
C LYS A 69 -1.37 14.18 30.46
N LEU A 70 -1.70 13.28 31.37
CA LEU A 70 -2.91 13.38 32.20
C LEU A 70 -2.75 14.49 33.25
N THR A 71 -3.83 15.22 33.52
CA THR A 71 -3.88 16.28 34.54
C THR A 71 -5.27 16.36 35.16
N ASP A 72 -5.44 17.25 36.14
CA ASP A 72 -6.70 17.51 36.84
C ASP A 72 -7.23 16.30 37.62
N PHE A 73 -6.43 15.90 38.61
CA PHE A 73 -6.75 14.84 39.57
C PHE A 73 -7.71 15.32 40.67
N GLY A 74 -8.42 16.44 40.50
CA GLY A 74 -9.38 16.94 41.50
C GLY A 74 -10.54 15.96 41.75
N ALA A 75 -10.84 15.12 40.75
CA ALA A 75 -11.77 14.02 40.85
C ALA A 75 -11.09 12.67 41.13
N ALA A 76 -9.77 12.58 41.36
CA ALA A 76 -9.11 11.28 41.55
C ALA A 76 -9.33 10.70 42.95
N ARG A 77 -9.11 9.38 43.11
CA ARG A 77 -9.18 8.69 44.41
C ARG A 77 -8.27 7.45 44.41
N GLU A 78 -7.66 7.17 45.54
CA GLU A 78 -6.97 5.90 45.80
C GLU A 78 -8.03 4.81 46.04
N LEU A 79 -7.98 3.74 45.24
CA LEU A 79 -8.90 2.62 45.30
C LEU A 79 -8.13 1.33 45.00
N ASP A 80 -8.43 0.27 45.75
CA ASP A 80 -8.02 -1.08 45.37
C ASP A 80 -8.86 -1.59 44.16
N ASP A 81 -8.33 -2.54 43.38
CA ASP A 81 -8.95 -3.00 42.11
C ASP A 81 -10.41 -3.48 42.26
N ASP A 82 -10.80 -3.96 43.45
CA ASP A 82 -12.16 -4.43 43.79
C ASP A 82 -13.01 -3.41 44.57
N GLU A 83 -12.43 -2.26 44.95
CA GLU A 83 -13.10 -1.25 45.77
C GLU A 83 -14.10 -0.44 44.95
N LYS A 84 -15.32 -0.30 45.48
CA LYS A 84 -16.39 0.48 44.84
C LYS A 84 -16.61 1.80 45.56
N PHE A 85 -17.02 2.83 44.82
CA PHE A 85 -17.21 4.18 45.36
C PHE A 85 -18.59 4.78 45.04
N GLU A 86 -18.92 5.90 45.72
CA GLU A 86 -20.21 6.58 45.62
C GLU A 86 -20.14 8.07 45.19
N SER A 87 -18.98 8.71 45.24
CA SER A 87 -18.84 10.16 44.97
C SER A 87 -18.99 10.51 43.48
N ILE A 88 -19.55 11.69 43.18
CA ILE A 88 -19.98 12.11 41.83
C ILE A 88 -19.08 13.23 41.27
N TYR A 89 -18.36 12.98 40.17
CA TYR A 89 -17.59 13.96 39.41
C TYR A 89 -17.55 13.59 37.91
N GLY A 90 -17.37 14.57 37.03
CA GLY A 90 -17.02 14.36 35.60
C GLY A 90 -17.81 15.20 34.59
N THR A 91 -17.40 15.15 33.32
CA THR A 91 -18.06 15.87 32.21
C THR A 91 -19.10 15.01 31.49
N GLU A 92 -20.34 15.53 31.36
CA GLU A 92 -21.56 14.80 30.96
C GLU A 92 -21.38 13.86 29.76
N GLU A 93 -20.62 14.27 28.73
CA GLU A 93 -20.45 13.51 27.49
C GLU A 93 -19.52 12.30 27.59
N TYR A 94 -18.69 12.22 28.64
CA TYR A 94 -17.66 11.18 28.83
C TYR A 94 -17.94 10.27 30.01
N LEU A 95 -19.03 10.52 30.75
CA LEU A 95 -19.39 9.75 31.93
C LEU A 95 -19.93 8.37 31.57
N HIS A 96 -19.55 7.38 32.38
CA HIS A 96 -20.17 6.06 32.36
C HIS A 96 -21.68 6.16 32.62
N PRO A 97 -22.56 5.37 31.96
CA PRO A 97 -24.01 5.45 32.11
C PRO A 97 -24.51 5.40 33.56
N ASP A 98 -23.99 4.49 34.39
CA ASP A 98 -24.36 4.44 35.81
C ASP A 98 -23.95 5.73 36.58
N MET A 99 -22.81 6.36 36.21
CA MET A 99 -22.42 7.65 36.80
C MET A 99 -23.30 8.78 36.29
N TYR A 100 -23.68 8.74 35.02
CA TYR A 100 -24.57 9.71 34.39
C TYR A 100 -25.96 9.73 35.05
N GLU A 101 -26.54 8.56 35.35
CA GLU A 101 -27.84 8.46 36.02
C GLU A 101 -27.86 9.17 37.38
N ARG A 102 -26.80 8.98 38.18
CA ARG A 102 -26.68 9.60 39.50
C ARG A 102 -26.28 11.08 39.40
N ALA A 103 -25.29 11.41 38.57
CA ALA A 103 -24.72 12.75 38.48
C ALA A 103 -25.63 13.75 37.78
N VAL A 104 -26.23 13.33 36.67
CA VAL A 104 -26.91 14.21 35.72
C VAL A 104 -28.42 14.10 35.87
N LEU A 105 -28.96 12.88 35.98
CA LEU A 105 -30.40 12.67 36.18
C LEU A 105 -30.83 12.75 37.65
N ARG A 106 -29.87 12.82 38.59
CA ARG A 106 -30.10 12.91 40.05
C ARG A 106 -31.02 11.80 40.58
N LYS A 107 -30.97 10.60 39.97
CA LYS A 107 -31.76 9.46 40.43
C LYS A 107 -31.02 8.72 41.55
N PRO A 108 -31.72 8.29 42.61
CA PRO A 108 -31.12 7.46 43.66
C PRO A 108 -30.83 6.08 43.08
N GLN A 109 -29.55 5.75 42.91
CA GLN A 109 -29.10 4.44 42.45
C GLN A 109 -28.15 3.84 43.50
N GLN A 110 -28.35 2.56 43.84
CA GLN A 110 -27.56 1.81 44.84
C GLN A 110 -26.36 1.06 44.24
N LYS A 111 -26.06 1.26 42.95
CA LYS A 111 -24.92 0.62 42.30
C LYS A 111 -23.63 1.36 42.63
N ALA A 112 -22.70 0.66 43.24
CA ALA A 112 -21.38 1.20 43.51
C ALA A 112 -20.49 1.08 42.25
N TYR A 113 -19.72 2.13 41.97
CA TYR A 113 -18.91 2.25 40.76
C TYR A 113 -17.59 1.52 40.92
N GLY A 114 -17.21 0.71 39.94
CA GLY A 114 -15.89 0.06 39.91
C GLY A 114 -14.87 0.87 39.14
N VAL A 115 -13.62 0.39 39.14
CA VAL A 115 -12.48 1.02 38.43
C VAL A 115 -12.69 1.09 36.90
N THR A 116 -13.61 0.29 36.33
CA THR A 116 -13.93 0.25 34.89
C THR A 116 -14.60 1.52 34.35
N VAL A 117 -15.04 2.44 35.21
CA VAL A 117 -15.58 3.75 34.78
C VAL A 117 -14.57 4.58 33.97
N ASP A 118 -13.27 4.50 34.29
CA ASP A 118 -12.22 5.18 33.53
C ASP A 118 -12.07 4.60 32.12
N LEU A 119 -12.30 3.28 31.94
CA LEU A 119 -12.23 2.63 30.62
C LEU A 119 -13.33 3.14 29.68
N TRP A 120 -14.52 3.43 30.20
CA TRP A 120 -15.58 4.07 29.40
C TRP A 120 -15.16 5.46 28.93
N SER A 121 -14.67 6.30 29.84
CA SER A 121 -14.24 7.67 29.52
C SER A 121 -13.06 7.69 28.53
N ILE A 122 -12.13 6.73 28.65
CA ILE A 122 -11.07 6.48 27.68
C ILE A 122 -11.64 6.06 26.32
N GLY A 123 -12.61 5.13 26.29
CA GLY A 123 -13.27 4.69 25.07
C GLY A 123 -13.94 5.84 24.32
N VAL A 124 -14.66 6.71 25.03
CA VAL A 124 -15.29 7.91 24.45
C VAL A 124 -14.21 8.87 23.93
N THR A 125 -13.12 9.03 24.67
CA THR A 125 -11.98 9.89 24.29
C THR A 125 -11.28 9.39 23.03
N PHE A 126 -10.99 8.09 22.93
CA PHE A 126 -10.37 7.49 21.74
C PHE A 126 -11.31 7.50 20.54
N TYR A 127 -12.60 7.25 20.72
CA TYR A 127 -13.57 7.43 19.65
C TYR A 127 -13.58 8.89 19.15
N HIS A 128 -13.63 9.86 20.06
CA HIS A 128 -13.62 11.28 19.70
C HIS A 128 -12.32 11.67 18.97
N ALA A 129 -11.17 11.17 19.41
CA ALA A 129 -9.90 11.40 18.73
C ALA A 129 -9.84 10.74 17.33
N ALA A 130 -10.43 9.55 17.16
CA ALA A 130 -10.45 8.84 15.88
C ALA A 130 -11.47 9.42 14.88
N ALA A 131 -12.62 9.91 15.35
CA ALA A 131 -13.75 10.30 14.52
C ALA A 131 -13.99 11.81 14.43
N GLY A 132 -13.40 12.61 15.33
CA GLY A 132 -13.66 14.06 15.45
C GLY A 132 -15.04 14.42 15.99
N SER A 133 -15.81 13.41 16.42
CA SER A 133 -17.15 13.55 16.97
C SER A 133 -17.37 12.54 18.10
N LEU A 134 -18.33 12.82 18.98
CA LEU A 134 -18.68 11.93 20.09
C LEU A 134 -19.36 10.65 19.58
N PRO A 135 -19.20 9.50 20.27
CA PRO A 135 -19.82 8.23 19.88
C PRO A 135 -21.34 8.24 20.07
N PHE A 136 -21.85 8.92 21.09
CA PHE A 136 -23.27 8.91 21.46
C PHE A 136 -23.85 10.32 21.36
N ILE A 137 -24.78 10.52 20.42
CA ILE A 137 -25.31 11.85 20.08
C ILE A 137 -26.84 11.77 19.98
N PRO A 138 -27.60 12.27 20.99
CA PRO A 138 -29.04 12.42 20.85
C PRO A 138 -29.38 13.61 19.96
N TYR A 139 -30.61 13.65 19.43
CA TYR A 139 -31.08 14.79 18.67
C TYR A 139 -31.08 16.05 19.54
N GLY A 140 -30.56 17.15 19.00
CA GLY A 140 -30.37 18.41 19.74
C GLY A 140 -29.14 18.45 20.66
N GLY A 141 -28.40 17.34 20.78
CA GLY A 141 -27.12 17.26 21.48
C GLY A 141 -27.21 16.76 22.93
N PRO A 142 -26.11 16.20 23.46
CA PRO A 142 -26.08 15.42 24.71
C PRO A 142 -26.53 16.22 25.94
N ARG A 143 -26.22 17.52 26.00
CA ARG A 143 -26.58 18.39 27.13
C ARG A 143 -28.05 18.80 27.14
N ARG A 144 -28.68 18.89 25.96
CA ARG A 144 -30.08 19.29 25.82
C ARG A 144 -31.02 18.11 26.07
N ASN A 145 -30.63 16.93 25.59
CA ASN A 145 -31.48 15.75 25.65
C ASN A 145 -30.89 14.65 26.55
N LYS A 146 -30.80 14.96 27.85
CA LYS A 146 -30.16 14.13 28.88
C LYS A 146 -30.80 12.75 29.03
N GLN A 147 -32.11 12.67 28.85
CA GLN A 147 -32.87 11.42 28.98
C GLN A 147 -32.57 10.47 27.82
N ILE A 148 -32.50 10.99 26.59
CA ILE A 148 -32.11 10.18 25.43
C ILE A 148 -30.62 9.85 25.47
N MET A 149 -29.75 10.75 25.94
CA MET A 149 -28.34 10.44 26.15
C MET A 149 -28.18 9.21 27.06
N TYR A 150 -28.85 9.22 28.22
CA TYR A 150 -28.84 8.08 29.12
C TYR A 150 -29.34 6.80 28.42
N ARG A 151 -30.50 6.87 27.75
CA ARG A 151 -31.06 5.75 26.97
C ARG A 151 -30.07 5.19 25.95
N ILE A 152 -29.43 6.04 25.15
CA ILE A 152 -28.43 5.63 24.14
C ILE A 152 -27.26 4.91 24.81
N THR A 153 -26.79 5.38 25.96
CA THR A 153 -25.65 4.74 26.62
C THR A 153 -25.99 3.42 27.32
N THR A 154 -27.23 3.25 27.79
CA THR A 154 -27.65 2.04 28.53
C THR A 154 -28.27 0.96 27.65
N GLU A 155 -29.05 1.34 26.63
CA GLU A 155 -29.73 0.39 25.72
C GLU A 155 -28.87 0.02 24.52
N LYS A 156 -27.58 0.39 24.54
CA LYS A 156 -26.63 0.12 23.49
C LYS A 156 -26.49 -1.39 23.24
N PRO A 157 -26.63 -1.86 21.99
CA PRO A 157 -26.39 -3.26 21.67
C PRO A 157 -24.91 -3.63 21.83
N ARG A 158 -24.65 -4.91 22.12
CA ARG A 158 -23.30 -5.44 22.28
C ARG A 158 -22.49 -5.23 21.01
N GLY A 159 -21.27 -4.74 21.14
CA GLY A 159 -20.36 -4.49 20.02
C GLY A 159 -20.56 -3.14 19.32
N ALA A 160 -21.67 -2.44 19.54
CA ALA A 160 -21.83 -1.09 18.98
C ALA A 160 -20.89 -0.12 19.70
N ILE A 161 -20.21 0.71 18.91
CA ILE A 161 -19.25 1.72 19.38
C ILE A 161 -19.79 3.15 19.27
N ALA A 162 -20.91 3.34 18.57
CA ALA A 162 -21.58 4.63 18.42
C ALA A 162 -23.09 4.47 18.26
N GLY A 163 -23.84 5.51 18.65
CA GLY A 163 -25.29 5.60 18.56
C GLY A 163 -25.74 7.04 18.33
N VAL A 164 -26.36 7.32 17.19
CA VAL A 164 -26.76 8.69 16.80
C VAL A 164 -28.25 8.74 16.51
N GLN A 165 -28.93 9.73 17.10
CA GLN A 165 -30.32 10.04 16.77
C GLN A 165 -30.36 11.28 15.85
N LYS A 166 -30.76 11.08 14.59
CA LYS A 166 -30.71 12.13 13.55
C LYS A 166 -31.88 13.11 13.57
N VAL A 167 -33.05 12.68 14.03
CA VAL A 167 -34.28 13.46 14.06
C VAL A 167 -34.94 13.35 15.44
N GLU A 168 -35.72 14.37 15.80
CA GLU A 168 -36.47 14.38 17.06
C GLU A 168 -37.40 13.16 17.13
N ASP A 169 -37.40 12.47 18.28
CA ASP A 169 -38.15 11.23 18.53
C ASP A 169 -37.93 10.08 17.52
N GLY A 170 -36.88 10.18 16.68
CA GLY A 170 -36.49 9.12 15.75
C GLY A 170 -35.74 7.96 16.41
N PRO A 171 -35.51 6.86 15.67
CA PRO A 171 -34.72 5.74 16.16
C PRO A 171 -33.25 6.13 16.36
N ILE A 172 -32.57 5.38 17.23
CA ILE A 172 -31.11 5.48 17.40
C ILE A 172 -30.45 4.62 16.33
N GLU A 173 -29.60 5.23 15.50
CA GLU A 173 -28.78 4.53 14.53
C GLU A 173 -27.49 4.05 15.19
N TRP A 174 -27.34 2.73 15.34
CA TRP A 174 -26.16 2.11 15.94
C TRP A 174 -25.09 1.82 14.89
N SER A 175 -23.83 2.08 15.22
CA SER A 175 -22.67 1.73 14.39
C SER A 175 -21.71 0.79 15.12
N TYR A 176 -21.15 -0.14 14.36
CA TYR A 176 -20.16 -1.14 14.79
C TYR A 176 -18.78 -0.87 14.18
N SER A 177 -18.66 0.18 13.39
CA SER A 177 -17.42 0.61 12.74
C SER A 177 -17.23 2.12 12.91
N LEU A 178 -15.98 2.56 12.78
CA LEU A 178 -15.66 3.97 12.72
C LEU A 178 -16.23 4.58 11.43
N PRO A 179 -16.63 5.87 11.44
CA PRO A 179 -17.27 6.50 10.29
C PRO A 179 -16.35 6.51 9.06
N HIS A 180 -16.91 6.48 7.86
CA HIS A 180 -16.13 6.52 6.61
C HIS A 180 -15.27 7.79 6.46
N SER A 181 -15.60 8.86 7.18
CA SER A 181 -14.80 10.09 7.22
C SER A 181 -13.54 9.99 8.09
N CYS A 182 -13.43 8.94 8.92
CA CYS A 182 -12.30 8.68 9.80
C CYS A 182 -10.99 8.53 9.01
N GLN A 183 -9.93 9.18 9.49
CA GLN A 183 -8.62 9.22 8.84
C GLN A 183 -7.76 7.97 9.07
N LEU A 184 -8.15 7.08 10.00
CA LEU A 184 -7.40 5.87 10.30
C LEU A 184 -7.49 4.87 9.13
N SER A 185 -6.42 4.15 8.88
CA SER A 185 -6.35 3.03 7.94
C SER A 185 -7.24 1.87 8.38
N GLU A 186 -7.73 1.09 7.42
CA GLU A 186 -8.53 -0.10 7.72
C GLU A 186 -7.76 -1.09 8.61
N GLY A 187 -6.44 -1.20 8.43
CA GLY A 187 -5.57 -2.00 9.29
C GLY A 187 -5.62 -1.56 10.76
N LEU A 188 -5.51 -0.25 11.05
CA LEU A 188 -5.62 0.22 12.43
C LEU A 188 -7.05 0.13 12.97
N LYS A 189 -8.07 0.39 12.13
CA LYS A 189 -9.48 0.24 12.51
C LYS A 189 -9.79 -1.20 12.95
N ALA A 190 -9.26 -2.19 12.24
CA ALA A 190 -9.44 -3.61 12.57
C ALA A 190 -8.89 -3.97 13.96
N GLN A 191 -7.83 -3.27 14.41
CA GLN A 191 -7.27 -3.46 15.75
C GLN A 191 -8.01 -2.64 16.83
N LEU A 192 -8.38 -1.39 16.51
CA LEU A 192 -8.96 -0.45 17.47
C LEU A 192 -10.43 -0.71 17.79
N VAL A 193 -11.24 -1.06 16.77
CA VAL A 193 -12.69 -1.25 16.94
C VAL A 193 -13.04 -2.32 17.99
N PRO A 194 -12.40 -3.49 18.03
CA PRO A 194 -12.61 -4.48 19.09
C PRO A 194 -12.32 -3.94 20.50
N VAL A 195 -11.28 -3.12 20.64
CA VAL A 195 -10.94 -2.47 21.93
C VAL A 195 -12.06 -1.52 22.33
N LEU A 196 -12.47 -0.61 21.43
CA LEU A 196 -13.57 0.34 21.68
C LEU A 196 -14.87 -0.38 22.05
N ALA A 197 -15.23 -1.42 21.31
CA ALA A 197 -16.43 -2.21 21.54
C ALA A 197 -16.44 -2.90 22.92
N SER A 198 -15.27 -3.21 23.46
CA SER A 198 -15.12 -3.94 24.73
C SER A 198 -15.04 -3.03 25.95
N ILE A 199 -14.56 -1.79 25.79
CA ILE A 199 -14.48 -0.79 26.88
C ILE A 199 -15.67 0.19 26.89
N LEU A 200 -16.34 0.37 25.75
CA LEU A 200 -17.65 1.04 25.68
C LEU A 200 -18.76 0.03 25.98
N GLU A 201 -18.70 -0.65 27.12
CA GLU A 201 -19.70 -1.61 27.56
C GLU A 201 -20.28 -1.15 28.90
N ALA A 202 -21.60 -0.97 28.96
CA ALA A 202 -22.28 -0.44 30.14
C ALA A 202 -22.40 -1.48 31.25
N SER A 203 -22.40 -2.77 30.89
CA SER A 203 -22.48 -3.89 31.81
C SER A 203 -21.09 -4.22 32.37
N GLN A 204 -20.87 -4.02 33.67
CA GLN A 204 -19.56 -4.26 34.31
C GLN A 204 -19.06 -5.71 34.17
N ASP A 205 -19.96 -6.69 34.09
CA ASP A 205 -19.65 -8.11 33.90
C ASP A 205 -19.18 -8.46 32.48
N LYS A 206 -19.50 -7.61 31.49
CA LYS A 206 -19.16 -7.82 30.07
C LYS A 206 -18.05 -6.89 29.58
N CYS A 207 -17.80 -5.81 30.32
CA CYS A 207 -16.73 -4.86 30.06
C CYS A 207 -15.36 -5.51 30.31
N TRP A 208 -14.37 -5.13 29.52
CA TRP A 208 -12.99 -5.53 29.80
C TRP A 208 -12.49 -4.94 31.12
N GLY A 209 -11.63 -5.71 31.79
CA GLY A 209 -10.79 -5.20 32.88
C GLY A 209 -9.55 -4.46 32.33
N PHE A 210 -8.83 -3.78 33.22
CA PHE A 210 -7.61 -3.05 32.87
C PHE A 210 -6.52 -3.96 32.27
N ASP A 211 -6.33 -5.18 32.76
CA ASP A 211 -5.32 -6.10 32.22
C ASP A 211 -5.57 -6.43 30.75
N GLN A 212 -6.81 -6.74 30.40
CA GLN A 212 -7.21 -7.01 29.02
C GLN A 212 -7.01 -5.78 28.13
N PHE A 213 -7.41 -4.61 28.63
CA PHE A 213 -7.22 -3.33 27.94
C PHE A 213 -5.73 -3.04 27.69
N PHE A 214 -4.87 -3.19 28.70
CA PHE A 214 -3.44 -2.94 28.57
C PHE A 214 -2.78 -3.94 27.64
N VAL A 215 -3.10 -5.23 27.73
CA VAL A 215 -2.57 -6.26 26.80
C VAL A 215 -2.96 -5.93 25.36
N ALA A 216 -4.23 -5.63 25.11
CA ALA A 216 -4.71 -5.34 23.76
C ALA A 216 -4.10 -4.07 23.18
N THR A 217 -4.10 -2.96 23.94
CA THR A 217 -3.54 -1.69 23.45
C THR A 217 -2.02 -1.75 23.31
N THR A 218 -1.33 -2.47 24.18
CA THR A 218 0.10 -2.72 24.08
C THR A 218 0.43 -3.57 22.85
N ASP A 219 -0.37 -4.58 22.51
CA ASP A 219 -0.21 -5.34 21.28
C ASP A 219 -0.26 -4.44 20.03
N ILE A 220 -1.26 -3.54 19.97
CA ILE A 220 -1.40 -2.55 18.89
C ILE A 220 -0.14 -1.68 18.76
N LEU A 221 0.36 -1.17 19.89
CA LEU A 221 1.50 -0.26 19.93
C LEU A 221 2.85 -0.93 19.61
N HIS A 222 2.94 -2.25 19.70
CA HIS A 222 4.14 -3.03 19.36
C HIS A 222 4.18 -3.48 17.88
N ARG A 223 3.07 -3.37 17.17
CA ARG A 223 3.00 -3.66 15.73
C ARG A 223 3.65 -2.54 14.92
N VAL A 224 4.27 -2.92 13.81
CA VAL A 224 4.75 -2.01 12.79
C VAL A 224 3.76 -1.96 11.63
N GLY A 225 3.59 -0.78 11.04
CA GLY A 225 2.76 -0.59 9.85
C GLY A 225 3.57 -0.80 8.56
N VAL A 226 3.28 -1.86 7.81
CA VAL A 226 3.84 -2.11 6.47
C VAL A 226 2.87 -1.63 5.42
N HIS A 227 3.28 -0.66 4.59
CA HIS A 227 2.41 -0.04 3.59
C HIS A 227 2.46 -0.84 2.28
N VAL A 228 1.29 -1.31 1.85
CA VAL A 228 1.11 -2.10 0.63
C VAL A 228 0.11 -1.39 -0.28
N PHE A 229 0.40 -1.31 -1.57
CA PHE A 229 -0.53 -0.79 -2.58
C PHE A 229 -0.89 -1.89 -3.57
N SER A 230 -2.15 -2.33 -3.55
CA SER A 230 -2.68 -3.29 -4.52
C SER A 230 -2.88 -2.59 -5.86
N LEU A 231 -2.02 -2.89 -6.83
CA LEU A 231 -1.92 -2.13 -8.06
C LEU A 231 -3.18 -2.28 -8.93
N GLN A 232 -3.66 -3.51 -9.11
CA GLN A 232 -4.82 -3.81 -9.95
C GLN A 232 -6.15 -3.43 -9.28
N GLN A 233 -6.24 -3.51 -7.95
CA GLN A 233 -7.42 -3.06 -7.21
C GLN A 233 -7.43 -1.54 -6.99
N ALA A 234 -6.29 -0.87 -7.22
CA ALA A 234 -6.08 0.56 -6.97
C ALA A 234 -6.38 0.96 -5.51
N SER A 235 -5.92 0.18 -4.55
CA SER A 235 -6.19 0.36 -3.12
C SER A 235 -4.91 0.33 -2.27
N ALA A 236 -4.84 1.22 -1.27
CA ALA A 236 -3.74 1.30 -0.31
C ALA A 236 -4.12 0.62 1.02
N HIS A 237 -3.15 -0.08 1.61
CA HIS A 237 -3.30 -0.88 2.81
C HIS A 237 -2.15 -0.61 3.78
N CYS A 238 -2.45 -0.62 5.08
CA CYS A 238 -1.45 -0.58 6.14
C CYS A 238 -1.57 -1.87 6.95
N ILE A 239 -0.58 -2.76 6.82
CA ILE A 239 -0.56 -4.04 7.49
C ILE A 239 0.10 -3.87 8.86
N TYR A 240 -0.68 -3.95 9.93
CA TYR A 240 -0.19 -3.86 11.31
C TYR A 240 0.24 -5.24 11.80
N ILE A 241 1.55 -5.47 11.84
CA ILE A 241 2.14 -6.78 12.10
C ILE A 241 3.32 -6.66 13.06
N HIS A 242 3.63 -7.70 13.84
CA HIS A 242 4.82 -7.66 14.70
C HIS A 242 6.09 -7.85 13.89
N PHE A 243 7.16 -7.12 14.25
CA PHE A 243 8.45 -7.20 13.55
C PHE A 243 9.06 -8.61 13.55
N TYR A 244 8.74 -9.43 14.55
CA TYR A 244 9.21 -10.81 14.69
C TYR A 244 8.31 -11.85 14.01
N ASN A 245 7.16 -11.47 13.43
CA ASN A 245 6.36 -12.37 12.62
C ASN A 245 7.12 -12.74 11.33
N THR A 246 6.73 -13.86 10.74
CA THR A 246 7.29 -14.32 9.46
C THR A 246 6.54 -13.66 8.31
N VAL A 247 7.17 -13.67 7.13
CA VAL A 247 6.53 -13.29 5.87
C VAL A 247 5.26 -14.10 5.63
N SER A 248 5.20 -15.38 6.01
CA SER A 248 3.96 -16.17 5.87
C SER A 248 2.75 -15.47 6.51
N VAL A 249 2.91 -14.95 7.72
CA VAL A 249 1.86 -14.19 8.42
C VAL A 249 1.57 -12.88 7.68
N PHE A 250 2.60 -12.20 7.17
CA PHE A 250 2.40 -11.00 6.35
C PHE A 250 1.56 -11.26 5.09
N LEU A 251 1.78 -12.38 4.39
CA LEU A 251 1.00 -12.76 3.20
C LEU A 251 -0.48 -13.02 3.55
N GLU A 252 -0.74 -13.67 4.68
CA GLU A 252 -2.09 -13.92 5.21
C GLU A 252 -2.80 -12.60 5.60
N GLU A 253 -2.08 -11.68 6.24
CA GLU A 253 -2.63 -10.35 6.58
C GLU A 253 -2.91 -9.50 5.34
N VAL A 254 -2.08 -9.61 4.30
CA VAL A 254 -2.34 -8.98 2.99
C VAL A 254 -3.59 -9.58 2.36
N GLN A 255 -3.74 -10.91 2.39
CA GLN A 255 -4.95 -11.60 1.90
C GLN A 255 -6.19 -11.13 2.66
N ALA A 256 -6.12 -10.99 3.98
CA ALA A 256 -7.26 -10.55 4.80
C ALA A 256 -7.78 -9.16 4.39
N GLN A 257 -6.92 -8.28 3.90
CA GLN A 257 -7.30 -6.92 3.47
C GLN A 257 -7.58 -6.79 1.96
N THR A 258 -6.96 -7.62 1.12
CA THR A 258 -7.03 -7.51 -0.36
C THR A 258 -7.86 -8.61 -1.02
N GLY A 259 -8.07 -9.74 -0.34
CA GLY A 259 -8.66 -10.95 -0.91
C GLY A 259 -7.74 -11.72 -1.86
N VAL A 260 -6.50 -11.27 -2.10
CA VAL A 260 -5.55 -11.95 -2.98
C VAL A 260 -4.86 -13.08 -2.22
N GLU A 261 -5.03 -14.33 -2.65
CA GLU A 261 -4.39 -15.49 -2.02
C GLU A 261 -2.86 -15.43 -2.11
N PRO A 262 -2.11 -15.93 -1.10
CA PRO A 262 -0.64 -15.90 -1.05
C PRO A 262 0.06 -16.46 -2.30
N GLU A 263 -0.56 -17.41 -3.00
CA GLU A 263 -0.01 -18.02 -4.22
C GLU A 263 -0.03 -17.09 -5.43
N PHE A 264 -0.92 -16.11 -5.45
CA PHE A 264 -1.06 -15.14 -6.54
C PHE A 264 -0.40 -13.80 -6.22
N GLN A 265 0.13 -13.61 -5.01
CA GLN A 265 0.79 -12.37 -4.59
C GLN A 265 2.20 -12.27 -5.18
N GLN A 266 2.44 -11.24 -6.00
CA GLN A 266 3.75 -10.80 -6.44
C GLN A 266 4.03 -9.39 -5.90
N TYR A 267 5.28 -9.13 -5.50
CA TYR A 267 5.64 -7.87 -4.88
C TYR A 267 6.71 -7.13 -5.65
N PHE A 268 6.58 -5.80 -5.66
CA PHE A 268 7.58 -4.88 -6.19
C PHE A 268 7.89 -3.80 -5.16
N TYR A 269 9.15 -3.40 -5.08
CA TYR A 269 9.58 -2.28 -4.25
C TYR A 269 10.60 -1.44 -5.02
N GLN A 270 10.30 -0.14 -5.16
CA GLN A 270 11.12 0.82 -5.89
C GLN A 270 11.53 0.38 -7.31
N GLY A 271 10.60 -0.21 -8.06
CA GLY A 271 10.82 -0.60 -9.46
C GLY A 271 11.37 -2.02 -9.66
N HIS A 272 11.74 -2.71 -8.58
CA HIS A 272 12.33 -4.04 -8.65
C HIS A 272 11.41 -5.11 -8.03
N PRO A 273 11.41 -6.34 -8.58
CA PRO A 273 10.75 -7.48 -7.94
C PRO A 273 11.29 -7.70 -6.52
N LEU A 274 10.40 -7.83 -5.55
CA LEU A 274 10.71 -8.11 -4.16
C LEU A 274 10.42 -9.58 -3.87
N LEU A 275 11.46 -10.40 -3.81
CA LEU A 275 11.35 -11.81 -3.47
C LEU A 275 11.18 -11.97 -1.96
N LEU A 276 10.05 -12.56 -1.55
CA LEU A 276 9.72 -12.77 -0.15
C LEU A 276 9.75 -14.26 0.19
N GLU A 277 10.74 -14.68 0.97
CA GLU A 277 10.81 -16.05 1.49
C GLU A 277 9.91 -16.21 2.71
N ARG A 278 9.09 -17.28 2.76
CA ARG A 278 8.04 -17.45 3.79
C ARG A 278 8.57 -17.47 5.23
N ASN A 279 9.80 -17.93 5.43
CA ASN A 279 10.49 -18.02 6.73
C ASN A 279 11.21 -16.71 7.12
N MET A 280 11.36 -15.75 6.20
CA MET A 280 11.95 -14.44 6.49
C MET A 280 11.13 -13.70 7.55
N LYS A 281 11.79 -12.92 8.42
CA LYS A 281 11.11 -12.09 9.41
C LYS A 281 10.70 -10.75 8.82
N VAL A 282 9.57 -10.21 9.28
CA VAL A 282 9.02 -8.91 8.85
C VAL A 282 10.00 -7.76 9.06
N VAL A 283 10.83 -7.81 10.10
CA VAL A 283 11.89 -6.80 10.34
C VAL A 283 12.88 -6.67 9.18
N ASN A 284 13.00 -7.70 8.33
CA ASN A 284 13.88 -7.68 7.16
C ASN A 284 13.19 -7.13 5.89
N LEU A 285 11.89 -6.77 5.97
CA LEU A 285 11.22 -6.10 4.87
C LEU A 285 11.79 -4.69 4.65
N PRO A 286 11.77 -4.18 3.41
CA PRO A 286 12.22 -2.82 3.16
C PRO A 286 11.35 -1.81 3.92
N PRO A 287 11.92 -0.66 4.34
CA PRO A 287 11.15 0.38 5.01
C PRO A 287 10.09 0.94 4.07
N THR A 288 8.85 1.06 4.57
CA THR A 288 7.72 1.53 3.76
C THR A 288 7.10 2.79 4.37
N SER A 289 6.47 3.59 3.50
CA SER A 289 5.58 4.67 3.90
C SER A 289 4.40 4.71 2.94
N ALA A 290 3.39 5.51 3.26
CA ALA A 290 2.26 5.68 2.36
C ALA A 290 2.68 6.23 0.97
N ASP A 291 3.79 6.97 0.87
CA ASP A 291 4.35 7.49 -0.41
C ASP A 291 5.35 6.53 -1.06
N ARG A 292 5.85 5.54 -0.30
CA ARG A 292 6.79 4.51 -0.77
C ARG A 292 6.30 3.13 -0.33
N PRO A 293 5.15 2.66 -0.84
CA PRO A 293 4.61 1.36 -0.48
C PRO A 293 5.35 0.23 -1.22
N ILE A 294 5.16 -0.99 -0.72
CA ILE A 294 5.38 -2.20 -1.54
C ILE A 294 4.17 -2.34 -2.47
N PHE A 295 4.40 -2.50 -3.76
CA PHE A 295 3.32 -2.77 -4.72
C PHE A 295 2.99 -4.26 -4.72
N LEU A 296 1.70 -4.58 -4.60
CA LEU A 296 1.16 -5.92 -4.79
C LEU A 296 0.57 -6.03 -6.20
N ILE A 297 0.95 -7.09 -6.91
CA ILE A 297 0.41 -7.50 -8.21
C ILE A 297 -0.13 -8.92 -8.05
N SER A 298 -1.37 -9.14 -8.46
CA SER A 298 -2.03 -10.44 -8.51
C SER A 298 -1.77 -11.12 -9.86
N ARG A 299 -1.45 -12.42 -9.82
CA ARG A 299 -1.40 -13.28 -11.03
C ARG A 299 -2.79 -13.65 -11.57
N ARG A 300 -3.84 -12.98 -11.11
CA ARG A 300 -5.22 -13.18 -11.55
C ARG A 300 -5.87 -11.85 -11.89
N VAL A 301 -7.01 -11.94 -12.56
CA VAL A 301 -7.85 -10.76 -12.83
C VAL A 301 -8.47 -10.31 -11.52
N GLU A 302 -8.18 -9.06 -11.15
CA GLU A 302 -8.74 -8.41 -9.97
C GLU A 302 -9.74 -7.34 -10.39
N LYS A 303 -10.77 -7.13 -9.56
CA LYS A 303 -11.71 -6.03 -9.76
C LYS A 303 -11.12 -4.74 -9.20
N ILE A 304 -11.25 -3.64 -9.94
CA ILE A 304 -10.92 -2.30 -9.42
C ILE A 304 -11.84 -1.96 -8.25
N VAL A 305 -11.22 -1.61 -7.12
CA VAL A 305 -11.88 -1.08 -5.91
C VAL A 305 -11.75 0.44 -5.87
N GLY A 306 -10.53 0.95 -6.09
CA GLY A 306 -10.21 2.37 -6.02
C GLY A 306 -10.18 2.93 -4.59
N LEU A 307 -10.04 4.26 -4.49
CA LEU A 307 -10.14 4.98 -3.23
C LEU A 307 -11.60 5.03 -2.78
N LEU A 308 -11.95 4.24 -1.76
CA LEU A 308 -13.24 4.32 -1.10
C LEU A 308 -13.37 5.69 -0.42
N HIS A 309 -14.24 6.54 -0.96
CA HIS A 309 -14.54 7.84 -0.39
C HIS A 309 -16.03 8.14 -0.55
N ARG A 310 -16.56 8.97 0.36
CA ARG A 310 -17.90 9.52 0.28
C ARG A 310 -17.78 11.04 0.23
N GLU A 311 -18.56 11.68 -0.64
CA GLU A 311 -18.59 13.14 -0.69
C GLU A 311 -19.01 13.68 0.70
N PRO A 312 -18.23 14.60 1.31
CA PRO A 312 -18.54 15.12 2.63
C PRO A 312 -19.92 15.81 2.69
N GLU A 313 -20.72 15.45 3.70
CA GLU A 313 -22.00 16.10 3.93
C GLU A 313 -21.78 17.54 4.43
N ALA A 314 -22.26 18.52 3.66
CA ALA A 314 -22.11 19.93 3.99
C ALA A 314 -23.40 20.47 4.64
N PRO A 315 -23.32 21.27 5.71
CA PRO A 315 -24.49 21.90 6.29
C PRO A 315 -25.17 22.85 5.29
N VAL A 316 -26.47 23.06 5.47
CA VAL A 316 -27.21 24.08 4.71
C VAL A 316 -26.83 25.47 5.23
N MET A 317 -26.55 26.38 4.31
CA MET A 317 -26.19 27.75 4.68
C MET A 317 -27.40 28.49 5.28
N PRO A 318 -27.26 29.16 6.44
CA PRO A 318 -28.34 29.95 7.02
C PRO A 318 -28.79 31.06 6.05
N THR A 319 -30.09 31.16 5.81
CA THR A 319 -30.65 32.17 4.88
C THR A 319 -30.81 33.55 5.51
N ARG A 320 -31.10 33.59 6.82
CA ARG A 320 -31.22 34.82 7.59
C ARG A 320 -29.84 35.28 8.08
N PHE A 321 -29.68 36.60 8.23
CA PHE A 321 -28.51 37.17 8.88
C PHE A 321 -28.58 36.88 10.38
N ASP A 322 -27.60 36.15 10.90
CA ASP A 322 -27.45 35.85 12.32
C ASP A 322 -25.97 35.54 12.58
N VAL A 323 -25.29 36.42 13.32
CA VAL A 323 -23.84 36.32 13.58
C VAL A 323 -23.46 34.98 14.22
N MET A 324 -24.29 34.45 15.12
CA MET A 324 -24.00 33.20 15.81
C MET A 324 -24.24 31.99 14.92
N ALA A 325 -25.34 31.96 14.19
CA ALA A 325 -25.63 30.88 13.23
C ALA A 325 -24.59 30.86 12.09
N ASP A 326 -24.21 32.03 11.59
CA ASP A 326 -23.21 32.19 10.53
C ASP A 326 -21.81 31.79 11.01
N TYR A 327 -21.44 32.13 12.25
CA TYR A 327 -20.22 31.63 12.88
C TYR A 327 -20.20 30.11 13.01
N ILE A 328 -21.27 29.50 13.55
CA ILE A 328 -21.36 28.03 13.71
C ILE A 328 -21.27 27.34 12.35
N PHE A 329 -22.01 27.83 11.36
CA PHE A 329 -21.93 27.33 9.98
C PHE A 329 -20.50 27.43 9.43
N SER A 330 -19.85 28.59 9.61
CA SER A 330 -18.48 28.80 9.11
C SER A 330 -17.46 27.87 9.77
N LYS A 331 -17.61 27.54 11.07
CA LYS A 331 -16.74 26.58 11.76
C LYS A 331 -16.88 25.19 11.14
N THR A 332 -18.12 24.71 10.99
CA THR A 332 -18.40 23.39 10.41
C THR A 332 -17.93 23.30 8.96
N ILE A 333 -18.21 24.32 8.14
CA ILE A 333 -17.86 24.26 6.72
C ILE A 333 -16.34 24.28 6.50
N VAL A 334 -15.55 24.99 7.32
CA VAL A 334 -14.08 24.94 7.22
C VAL A 334 -13.61 23.49 7.41
N GLY A 335 -14.15 22.76 8.40
CA GLY A 335 -13.80 21.35 8.60
C GLY A 335 -14.21 20.45 7.44
N VAL A 336 -15.41 20.67 6.88
CA VAL A 336 -15.87 19.96 5.67
C VAL A 336 -14.92 20.21 4.49
N ILE A 337 -14.44 21.43 4.28
CA ILE A 337 -13.50 21.75 3.20
C ILE A 337 -12.12 21.11 3.44
N HIS A 338 -11.65 21.02 4.68
CA HIS A 338 -10.45 20.22 5.00
C HIS A 338 -10.63 18.74 4.62
N GLN A 339 -11.83 18.16 4.83
CA GLN A 339 -12.11 16.79 4.38
C GLN A 339 -12.09 16.66 2.85
N TYR A 340 -12.68 17.61 2.11
CA TYR A 340 -12.57 17.65 0.65
C TYR A 340 -11.10 17.68 0.19
N LEU A 341 -10.26 18.52 0.80
CA LEU A 341 -8.83 18.57 0.48
C LEU A 341 -8.11 17.25 0.80
N ARG A 342 -8.41 16.61 1.94
CA ARG A 342 -7.82 15.31 2.29
C ARG A 342 -8.13 14.25 1.23
N ILE A 343 -9.41 14.12 0.85
CA ILE A 343 -9.82 13.16 -0.18
C ILE A 343 -9.13 13.50 -1.50
N ALA A 344 -9.11 14.78 -1.90
CA ALA A 344 -8.44 15.20 -3.13
C ALA A 344 -6.93 14.89 -3.13
N ARG A 345 -6.24 15.08 -1.99
CA ARG A 345 -4.83 14.70 -1.81
C ARG A 345 -4.64 13.20 -1.97
N SER A 346 -5.52 12.39 -1.37
CA SER A 346 -5.50 10.94 -1.53
C SER A 346 -5.75 10.52 -2.98
N LEU A 347 -6.68 11.16 -3.70
CA LEU A 347 -6.91 10.91 -5.13
C LEU A 347 -5.67 11.20 -5.97
N GLN A 348 -5.01 12.36 -5.76
CA GLN A 348 -3.77 12.69 -6.47
C GLN A 348 -2.65 11.69 -6.14
N LYS A 349 -2.52 11.31 -4.86
CA LYS A 349 -1.55 10.31 -4.41
C LYS A 349 -1.79 8.95 -5.06
N TYR A 350 -3.04 8.49 -5.12
CA TYR A 350 -3.39 7.22 -5.78
C TYR A 350 -3.05 7.28 -7.27
N ARG A 351 -3.28 8.40 -7.96
CA ARG A 351 -2.85 8.57 -9.36
C ARG A 351 -1.33 8.43 -9.49
N ALA A 352 -0.57 9.09 -8.61
CA ALA A 352 0.89 9.00 -8.62
C ALA A 352 1.38 7.56 -8.37
N LEU A 353 0.81 6.87 -7.37
CA LEU A 353 1.16 5.49 -7.04
C LEU A 353 0.79 4.51 -8.16
N LEU A 354 -0.39 4.67 -8.78
CA LEU A 354 -0.80 3.87 -9.95
C LEU A 354 0.21 4.02 -11.09
N LEU A 355 0.54 5.26 -11.46
CA LEU A 355 1.51 5.51 -12.52
C LEU A 355 2.88 4.91 -12.17
N GLN A 356 3.38 5.11 -10.95
CA GLN A 356 4.66 4.54 -10.51
C GLN A 356 4.66 3.00 -10.53
N GLY A 357 3.59 2.37 -10.04
CA GLY A 357 3.45 0.92 -9.99
C GLY A 357 3.34 0.32 -11.39
N PHE A 358 2.50 0.89 -12.26
CA PHE A 358 2.37 0.40 -13.63
C PHE A 358 3.62 0.66 -14.48
N TYR A 359 4.33 1.76 -14.27
CA TYR A 359 5.65 1.96 -14.88
C TYR A 359 6.61 0.82 -14.53
N SER A 360 6.68 0.48 -13.24
CA SER A 360 7.49 -0.64 -12.75
C SER A 360 7.06 -1.95 -13.40
N TYR A 361 5.75 -2.20 -13.48
CA TYR A 361 5.20 -3.41 -14.07
C TYR A 361 5.49 -3.52 -15.59
N ILE A 362 5.32 -2.44 -16.34
CA ILE A 362 5.60 -2.35 -17.78
C ILE A 362 7.08 -2.61 -18.05
N GLU A 363 7.99 -1.95 -17.33
CA GLU A 363 9.44 -2.10 -17.57
C GLU A 363 9.95 -3.50 -17.21
N ASN A 364 9.45 -4.10 -16.13
CA ASN A 364 9.82 -5.48 -15.78
C ASN A 364 9.28 -6.48 -16.80
N THR A 365 8.04 -6.30 -17.27
CA THR A 365 7.47 -7.13 -18.34
C THR A 365 8.25 -6.96 -19.65
N ARG A 366 8.72 -5.75 -19.96
CA ARG A 366 9.57 -5.48 -21.12
C ARG A 366 10.93 -6.19 -21.00
N LEU A 367 11.53 -6.18 -19.82
CA LEU A 367 12.76 -6.92 -19.55
C LEU A 367 12.56 -8.43 -19.73
N GLU A 368 11.46 -8.99 -19.25
CA GLU A 368 11.11 -10.41 -19.44
C GLU A 368 10.90 -10.77 -20.92
N CYS A 369 10.18 -9.93 -21.68
CA CYS A 369 10.05 -10.08 -23.13
C CYS A 369 11.42 -10.08 -23.83
N THR A 370 12.31 -9.17 -23.44
CA THR A 370 13.66 -9.06 -24.00
C THR A 370 14.48 -10.30 -23.68
N ASN A 371 14.45 -10.77 -22.44
CA ASN A 371 15.14 -12.00 -22.02
C ASN A 371 14.59 -13.22 -22.78
N THR A 372 13.29 -13.28 -23.01
CA THR A 372 12.64 -14.36 -23.77
C THR A 372 13.05 -14.33 -25.25
N ALA A 373 13.15 -13.15 -25.85
CA ALA A 373 13.68 -13.00 -27.21
C ALA A 373 15.14 -13.48 -27.35
N HIS A 374 15.98 -13.23 -26.33
CA HIS A 374 17.34 -13.77 -26.30
C HIS A 374 17.33 -15.30 -26.20
N LYS A 375 16.48 -15.89 -25.33
CA LYS A 375 16.31 -17.35 -25.25
C LYS A 375 15.89 -17.96 -26.59
N ILE A 376 14.91 -17.36 -27.28
CA ILE A 376 14.49 -17.77 -28.63
C ILE A 376 15.67 -17.75 -29.60
N SER A 377 16.50 -16.70 -29.54
CA SER A 377 17.65 -16.56 -30.43
C SER A 377 18.70 -17.65 -30.17
N MET A 378 18.98 -17.96 -28.89
CA MET A 378 19.88 -19.06 -28.51
C MET A 378 19.35 -20.42 -28.99
N VAL A 379 18.06 -20.68 -28.76
CA VAL A 379 17.37 -21.88 -29.24
C VAL A 379 17.48 -21.99 -30.76
N ASN A 380 17.26 -20.88 -31.49
CA ASN A 380 17.35 -20.86 -32.95
C ASN A 380 18.77 -21.19 -33.43
N MET A 381 19.80 -20.62 -32.80
CA MET A 381 21.19 -20.94 -33.15
C MET A 381 21.49 -22.43 -32.95
N LYS A 382 21.05 -23.01 -31.82
CA LYS A 382 21.24 -24.42 -31.52
C LYS A 382 20.46 -25.33 -32.48
N PHE A 383 19.23 -24.96 -32.80
CA PHE A 383 18.41 -25.63 -33.81
C PHE A 383 19.09 -25.63 -35.19
N MET A 384 19.58 -24.48 -35.65
CA MET A 384 20.27 -24.38 -36.94
C MET A 384 21.56 -25.22 -36.99
N SER A 385 22.29 -25.33 -35.87
CA SER A 385 23.43 -26.24 -35.74
C SER A 385 23.01 -27.71 -35.91
N CYS A 386 22.00 -28.15 -35.15
CA CYS A 386 21.48 -29.53 -35.21
C CYS A 386 20.96 -29.87 -36.62
N LEU A 387 20.27 -28.95 -37.27
CA LEU A 387 19.76 -29.11 -38.64
C LEU A 387 20.89 -29.23 -39.66
N SER A 388 21.97 -28.44 -39.50
CA SER A 388 23.15 -28.54 -40.35
C SER A 388 23.83 -29.91 -40.24
N VAL A 389 23.96 -30.43 -39.03
CA VAL A 389 24.53 -31.76 -38.77
C VAL A 389 23.63 -32.86 -39.33
N GLU A 390 22.31 -32.76 -39.12
CA GLU A 390 21.34 -33.73 -39.66
C GLU A 390 21.41 -33.81 -41.20
N ASN A 391 21.46 -32.66 -41.88
CA ASN A 391 21.57 -32.60 -43.33
C ASN A 391 22.87 -33.23 -43.85
N LYS A 392 23.99 -33.05 -43.13
CA LYS A 392 25.26 -33.73 -43.43
C LYS A 392 25.17 -35.24 -43.20
N LEU A 393 24.55 -35.69 -42.11
CA LEU A 393 24.33 -37.12 -41.82
C LEU A 393 23.41 -37.77 -42.86
N GLN A 394 22.36 -37.09 -43.33
CA GLN A 394 21.51 -37.59 -44.41
C GLN A 394 22.25 -37.70 -45.75
N SER A 395 23.17 -36.77 -46.03
CA SER A 395 24.04 -36.86 -47.21
C SER A 395 24.98 -38.08 -47.13
N LEU A 396 25.45 -38.44 -45.93
CA LEU A 396 26.29 -39.63 -45.72
C LEU A 396 25.53 -40.96 -45.86
N LYS A 397 24.21 -40.99 -45.60
CA LYS A 397 23.36 -42.17 -45.85
C LYS A 397 23.29 -42.60 -47.33
N GLN A 398 23.70 -41.74 -48.27
CA GLN A 398 23.76 -42.08 -49.70
C GLN A 398 24.96 -42.97 -50.06
N PHE A 399 25.90 -43.18 -49.13
CA PHE A 399 27.02 -44.12 -49.31
C PHE A 399 26.66 -45.51 -48.76
N PRO A 400 27.03 -46.61 -49.45
CA PRO A 400 26.65 -47.98 -49.10
C PRO A 400 27.51 -48.54 -47.95
N LEU A 401 27.53 -47.86 -46.80
CA LEU A 401 28.14 -48.34 -45.56
C LEU A 401 27.01 -48.70 -44.59
N GLN A 402 27.04 -49.89 -43.99
CA GLN A 402 26.07 -50.29 -42.97
C GLN A 402 26.28 -49.45 -41.70
N PHE A 403 25.52 -48.37 -41.57
CA PHE A 403 25.49 -47.52 -40.38
C PHE A 403 24.53 -48.11 -39.33
N PRO A 404 24.82 -47.96 -38.02
CA PRO A 404 23.88 -48.32 -36.97
C PRO A 404 22.56 -47.52 -37.12
N ASP A 405 21.44 -48.04 -36.62
CA ASP A 405 20.12 -47.38 -36.69
C ASP A 405 20.21 -45.93 -36.22
N ILE A 406 20.12 -44.99 -37.16
CA ILE A 406 20.15 -43.55 -36.88
C ILE A 406 18.75 -43.14 -36.41
N PRO A 407 18.59 -42.63 -35.17
CA PRO A 407 17.30 -42.13 -34.69
C PRO A 407 16.78 -41.03 -35.61
N ASP A 408 15.54 -41.14 -36.10
CA ASP A 408 14.92 -40.12 -36.96
C ASP A 408 14.51 -38.88 -36.15
N ASN A 409 15.46 -37.97 -35.94
CA ASN A 409 15.21 -36.68 -35.29
C ASN A 409 14.49 -35.68 -36.22
N THR A 410 14.30 -36.01 -37.49
CA THR A 410 13.74 -35.10 -38.51
C THR A 410 12.33 -34.61 -38.16
N LYS A 411 11.51 -35.46 -37.53
CA LYS A 411 10.15 -35.07 -37.08
C LYS A 411 10.18 -34.04 -35.96
N LYS A 412 11.08 -34.21 -34.97
CA LYS A 412 11.25 -33.27 -33.86
C LYS A 412 11.81 -31.93 -34.36
N LEU A 413 12.83 -31.96 -35.22
CA LEU A 413 13.43 -30.76 -35.80
C LEU A 413 12.42 -29.98 -36.67
N ARG A 414 11.56 -30.66 -37.45
CA ARG A 414 10.48 -29.98 -38.19
C ARG A 414 9.47 -29.30 -37.26
N LEU A 415 9.06 -29.98 -36.18
CA LEU A 415 8.14 -29.37 -35.22
C LEU A 415 8.74 -28.10 -34.59
N ILE A 416 10.04 -28.11 -34.28
CA ILE A 416 10.76 -26.93 -33.79
C ILE A 416 10.82 -25.82 -34.85
N GLN A 417 11.08 -26.19 -36.10
CA GLN A 417 11.11 -25.26 -37.25
C GLN A 417 9.78 -24.52 -37.44
N ASP A 418 8.67 -25.21 -37.26
CA ASP A 418 7.33 -24.64 -37.43
C ASP A 418 6.88 -23.80 -36.23
N THR A 419 7.31 -24.16 -35.02
CA THR A 419 6.86 -23.53 -33.76
C THR A 419 7.66 -22.28 -33.40
N LEU A 420 8.98 -22.27 -33.57
CA LEU A 420 9.86 -21.19 -33.13
C LEU A 420 9.52 -19.80 -33.73
N PRO A 421 9.14 -19.67 -35.02
CA PRO A 421 8.73 -18.40 -35.60
C PRO A 421 7.46 -17.81 -34.97
N ILE A 422 6.51 -18.67 -34.55
CA ILE A 422 5.24 -18.27 -33.91
C ILE A 422 5.54 -17.56 -32.59
N TYR A 423 6.40 -18.14 -31.76
CA TYR A 423 6.85 -17.51 -30.52
C TYR A 423 7.62 -16.21 -30.78
N GLY A 424 8.49 -16.20 -31.79
CA GLY A 424 9.20 -14.98 -32.20
C GLY A 424 8.25 -13.85 -32.62
N SER A 425 7.17 -14.16 -33.35
CA SER A 425 6.14 -13.17 -33.68
C SER A 425 5.34 -12.71 -32.46
N GLY A 426 5.00 -13.63 -31.55
CA GLY A 426 4.27 -13.31 -30.32
C GLY A 426 5.05 -12.34 -29.42
N ILE A 427 6.36 -12.55 -29.25
CA ILE A 427 7.19 -11.61 -28.47
C ILE A 427 7.26 -10.23 -29.12
N ARG A 428 7.34 -10.14 -30.45
CA ARG A 428 7.29 -8.84 -31.16
C ARG A 428 5.94 -8.15 -30.98
N GLU A 429 4.85 -8.90 -30.99
CA GLU A 429 3.50 -8.37 -30.69
C GLU A 429 3.43 -7.82 -29.27
N PHE A 430 3.96 -8.54 -28.27
CA PHE A 430 4.02 -8.06 -26.88
C PHE A 430 4.85 -6.78 -26.74
N GLN A 431 6.00 -6.70 -27.40
CA GLN A 431 6.82 -5.49 -27.41
C GLN A 431 6.07 -4.29 -28.00
N SER A 432 5.28 -4.51 -29.06
CA SER A 432 4.40 -3.47 -29.63
C SER A 432 3.33 -3.02 -28.65
N LYS A 433 2.60 -3.97 -28.03
CA LYS A 433 1.59 -3.65 -26.98
C LYS A 433 2.22 -2.84 -25.84
N LEU A 434 3.39 -3.24 -25.34
CA LEU A 434 4.11 -2.53 -24.28
C LEU A 434 4.56 -1.12 -24.69
N HIS A 435 4.91 -0.91 -25.96
CA HIS A 435 5.23 0.43 -26.46
C HIS A 435 4.00 1.35 -26.45
N HIS A 436 2.83 0.83 -26.85
CA HIS A 436 1.58 1.59 -26.77
C HIS A 436 1.24 1.99 -25.33
N LEU A 437 1.38 1.08 -24.36
CA LEU A 437 1.16 1.40 -22.94
C LEU A 437 2.12 2.51 -22.46
N GLN A 438 3.37 2.50 -22.90
CA GLN A 438 4.35 3.53 -22.56
C GLN A 438 3.96 4.94 -23.05
N VAL A 439 3.36 5.02 -24.25
CA VAL A 439 2.88 6.28 -24.81
C VAL A 439 1.71 6.83 -24.01
N GLU A 440 0.76 5.97 -23.62
CA GLU A 440 -0.35 6.36 -22.74
C GLU A 440 0.14 6.80 -21.37
N PHE A 441 1.09 6.07 -20.78
CA PHE A 441 1.72 6.42 -19.52
C PHE A 441 2.34 7.81 -19.55
N SER A 442 3.07 8.15 -20.61
CA SER A 442 3.73 9.44 -20.74
C SER A 442 2.72 10.60 -20.73
N LYS A 443 1.58 10.44 -21.41
CA LYS A 443 0.49 11.44 -21.42
C LYS A 443 -0.12 11.63 -20.03
N LEU A 444 -0.44 10.55 -19.31
CA LEU A 444 -1.02 10.63 -17.97
C LEU A 444 -0.05 11.22 -16.94
N SER A 445 1.24 10.93 -17.09
CA SER A 445 2.29 11.51 -16.24
C SER A 445 2.42 13.02 -16.43
N GLU A 446 2.32 13.51 -17.67
CA GLU A 446 2.31 14.95 -17.96
C GLU A 446 1.09 15.64 -17.35
N VAL A 447 -0.10 15.06 -17.54
CA VAL A 447 -1.35 15.57 -16.93
C VAL A 447 -1.26 15.63 -15.40
N LEU A 448 -0.61 14.66 -14.75
CA LEU A 448 -0.40 14.67 -13.31
C LEU A 448 0.57 15.78 -12.88
N ALA A 449 1.67 15.97 -13.63
CA ALA A 449 2.69 16.99 -13.33
C ALA A 449 2.16 18.42 -13.45
N GLU A 450 1.26 18.68 -14.40
CA GLU A 450 0.66 20.00 -14.62
C GLU A 450 -0.57 20.28 -13.74
N ASP A 451 -1.04 19.29 -12.97
CA ASP A 451 -2.29 19.39 -12.23
C ASP A 451 -2.20 20.38 -11.05
N LYS A 452 -2.93 21.50 -11.18
CA LYS A 452 -3.00 22.56 -10.17
C LYS A 452 -4.27 22.53 -9.31
N SER A 453 -5.08 21.46 -9.38
CA SER A 453 -6.39 21.41 -8.72
C SER A 453 -6.28 21.52 -7.20
N LEU A 454 -5.30 20.86 -6.57
CA LEU A 454 -5.11 20.95 -5.12
C LEU A 454 -4.69 22.34 -4.66
N GLN A 455 -3.71 22.96 -5.35
CA GLN A 455 -3.26 24.32 -5.00
C GLN A 455 -4.41 25.32 -5.12
N LYS A 456 -5.29 25.17 -6.14
CA LYS A 456 -6.50 26.00 -6.28
C LYS A 456 -7.46 25.79 -5.11
N MET A 457 -7.68 24.55 -4.67
CA MET A 457 -8.54 24.24 -3.51
C MET A 457 -7.95 24.78 -2.20
N GLU A 458 -6.63 24.72 -2.01
CA GLU A 458 -5.92 25.29 -0.85
C GLU A 458 -6.06 26.81 -0.77
N VAL A 459 -5.92 27.51 -1.91
CA VAL A 459 -6.17 28.96 -1.98
C VAL A 459 -7.61 29.30 -1.58
N LEU A 460 -8.60 28.50 -2.03
CA LEU A 460 -10.00 28.69 -1.64
C LEU A 460 -10.23 28.43 -0.15
N LEU A 461 -9.61 27.37 0.41
CA LEU A 461 -9.65 27.10 1.84
C LEU A 461 -9.06 28.28 2.63
N GLY A 462 -7.95 28.87 2.18
CA GLY A 462 -7.37 30.08 2.77
C GLY A 462 -8.38 31.23 2.85
N LYS A 463 -9.10 31.50 1.75
CA LYS A 463 -10.16 32.51 1.72
C LYS A 463 -11.31 32.19 2.68
N ILE A 464 -11.76 30.94 2.70
CA ILE A 464 -12.84 30.47 3.59
C ILE A 464 -12.43 30.61 5.07
N LYS A 465 -11.17 30.29 5.40
CA LYS A 465 -10.62 30.47 6.75
C LYS A 465 -10.59 31.94 7.15
N SER A 466 -10.24 32.86 6.24
CA SER A 466 -10.29 34.29 6.51
C SER A 466 -11.72 34.76 6.85
N VAL A 467 -12.74 34.30 6.12
CA VAL A 467 -14.15 34.60 6.46
C VAL A 467 -14.51 34.07 7.85
N HIS A 468 -14.15 32.83 8.16
CA HIS A 468 -14.39 32.24 9.47
C HIS A 468 -13.72 33.03 10.60
N GLN A 469 -12.48 33.49 10.40
CA GLN A 469 -11.77 34.32 11.38
C GLN A 469 -12.48 35.66 11.59
N GLN A 470 -13.02 36.27 10.52
CA GLN A 470 -13.82 37.48 10.64
C GLN A 470 -15.11 37.22 11.43
N TYR A 471 -15.85 36.16 11.12
CA TYR A 471 -17.07 35.80 11.86
C TYR A 471 -16.81 35.49 13.33
N ARG A 472 -15.65 34.93 13.65
CA ARG A 472 -15.20 34.75 15.04
C ARG A 472 -15.04 36.10 15.76
N LYS A 473 -14.48 37.11 15.09
CA LYS A 473 -14.35 38.47 15.64
C LYS A 473 -15.73 39.11 15.82
N ASP A 474 -16.58 39.04 14.80
CA ASP A 474 -17.93 39.61 14.83
C ASP A 474 -18.76 39.06 15.99
N LYS A 475 -18.67 37.74 16.23
CA LYS A 475 -19.28 37.08 17.39
C LYS A 475 -18.81 37.66 18.72
N LEU A 476 -17.53 37.99 18.86
CA LEU A 476 -16.96 38.56 20.09
C LEU A 476 -17.40 40.02 20.29
N THR A 477 -17.57 40.77 19.20
CA THR A 477 -18.03 42.17 19.22
C THR A 477 -19.51 42.30 19.61
N GLY A 478 -20.33 41.30 19.29
CA GLY A 478 -21.75 41.30 19.60
C GLY A 478 -22.58 42.08 18.57
N LYS A 479 -22.84 43.37 18.81
CA LYS A 479 -23.67 44.19 17.90
C LYS A 479 -22.80 44.92 16.88
N LEU A 480 -22.93 44.53 15.62
CA LEU A 480 -22.17 45.12 14.50
C LEU A 480 -22.70 46.52 14.14
N SER A 481 -21.80 47.37 13.63
CA SER A 481 -22.19 48.63 13.00
C SER A 481 -22.89 48.38 11.66
N TYR A 482 -23.59 49.38 11.11
CA TYR A 482 -24.24 49.24 9.80
C TYR A 482 -23.26 48.80 8.71
N ASN A 483 -22.06 49.40 8.67
CA ASN A 483 -21.04 49.07 7.68
C ASN A 483 -20.50 47.65 7.87
N ASP A 484 -20.21 47.26 9.12
CA ASP A 484 -19.73 45.90 9.43
C ASP A 484 -20.79 44.84 9.12
N GLU A 485 -22.08 45.14 9.32
CA GLU A 485 -23.18 44.28 8.93
C GLU A 485 -23.24 44.07 7.42
N GLN A 486 -23.07 45.13 6.62
CA GLN A 486 -23.02 45.00 5.16
C GLN A 486 -21.80 44.19 4.70
N ILE A 487 -20.64 44.40 5.31
CA ILE A 487 -19.43 43.62 5.04
C ILE A 487 -19.66 42.14 5.37
N HIS A 488 -20.24 41.84 6.53
CA HIS A 488 -20.57 40.47 6.94
C HIS A 488 -21.50 39.77 5.94
N LYS A 489 -22.55 40.47 5.49
CA LYS A 489 -23.48 39.99 4.46
C LYS A 489 -22.79 39.74 3.12
N PHE A 490 -21.86 40.61 2.72
CA PHE A 490 -21.08 40.43 1.50
C PHE A 490 -20.13 39.23 1.60
N GLU A 491 -19.41 39.10 2.71
CA GLU A 491 -18.55 37.93 3.01
C GLU A 491 -19.35 36.62 3.00
N LYS A 492 -20.61 36.65 3.42
CA LYS A 492 -21.51 35.50 3.34
C LYS A 492 -21.74 35.03 1.90
N ILE A 493 -21.94 35.97 0.97
CA ILE A 493 -22.10 35.67 -0.46
C ILE A 493 -20.79 35.09 -1.03
N ASN A 494 -19.65 35.69 -0.69
CA ASN A 494 -18.34 35.20 -1.10
C ASN A 494 -18.05 33.79 -0.58
N LEU A 495 -18.36 33.53 0.69
CA LEU A 495 -18.23 32.20 1.30
C LEU A 495 -19.03 31.15 0.52
N SER A 496 -20.29 31.44 0.17
CA SER A 496 -21.11 30.55 -0.66
C SER A 496 -20.47 30.26 -2.03
N SER A 497 -19.95 31.31 -2.69
CA SER A 497 -19.26 31.19 -3.97
C SER A 497 -17.98 30.34 -3.87
N HIS A 498 -17.16 30.58 -2.86
CA HIS A 498 -15.94 29.79 -2.60
C HIS A 498 -16.26 28.31 -2.36
N ILE A 499 -17.26 28.00 -1.53
CA ILE A 499 -17.69 26.62 -1.27
C ILE A 499 -18.13 25.92 -2.56
N LYS A 500 -18.98 26.57 -3.38
CA LYS A 500 -19.42 26.02 -4.67
C LYS A 500 -18.24 25.71 -5.59
N ARG A 501 -17.25 26.61 -5.63
CA ARG A 501 -16.05 26.43 -6.46
C ARG A 501 -15.16 25.29 -5.97
N VAL A 502 -15.00 25.10 -4.66
CA VAL A 502 -14.29 23.93 -4.10
C VAL A 502 -14.98 22.63 -4.53
N LYS A 503 -16.32 22.56 -4.41
CA LYS A 503 -17.09 21.37 -4.79
C LYS A 503 -17.00 21.05 -6.28
N SER A 504 -17.02 22.06 -7.15
CA SER A 504 -16.84 21.89 -8.59
C SER A 504 -15.43 21.40 -8.91
N LEU A 505 -14.37 22.05 -8.41
CA LEU A 505 -12.98 21.57 -8.60
C LEU A 505 -12.78 20.13 -8.10
N PHE A 506 -13.43 19.77 -6.99
CA PHE A 506 -13.35 18.40 -6.47
C PHE A 506 -13.98 17.37 -7.42
N ARG A 507 -15.19 17.64 -7.92
CA ARG A 507 -15.92 16.70 -8.78
C ARG A 507 -15.40 16.69 -10.22
N ASP A 508 -15.27 17.87 -10.80
CA ASP A 508 -15.04 18.05 -12.23
C ASP A 508 -13.56 17.89 -12.59
N ASP A 509 -12.62 18.17 -11.66
CA ASP A 509 -11.20 17.94 -11.87
C ASP A 509 -10.67 16.73 -11.09
N CYS A 510 -10.80 16.71 -9.76
CA CYS A 510 -10.06 15.72 -8.95
C CYS A 510 -10.60 14.30 -9.15
N ILE A 511 -11.93 14.13 -9.05
CA ILE A 511 -12.58 12.83 -9.26
C ILE A 511 -12.48 12.40 -10.73
N GLN A 512 -12.77 13.30 -11.68
CA GLN A 512 -12.73 12.94 -13.10
C GLN A 512 -11.35 12.47 -13.53
N LYS A 513 -10.28 13.23 -13.25
CA LYS A 513 -8.90 12.85 -13.60
C LYS A 513 -8.45 11.56 -12.91
N TYR A 514 -8.99 11.25 -11.73
CA TYR A 514 -8.74 9.99 -11.06
C TYR A 514 -9.42 8.82 -11.78
N ASN A 515 -10.68 8.98 -12.16
CA ASN A 515 -11.43 7.97 -12.90
C ASN A 515 -10.81 7.69 -14.28
N ASP A 516 -10.28 8.72 -14.95
CA ASP A 516 -9.58 8.56 -16.23
C ASP A 516 -8.35 7.64 -16.05
N VAL A 517 -7.54 7.85 -15.00
CA VAL A 517 -6.39 6.99 -14.70
C VAL A 517 -6.84 5.57 -14.31
N LEU A 518 -7.93 5.42 -13.56
CA LEU A 518 -8.47 4.10 -13.20
C LEU A 518 -8.91 3.29 -14.43
N ALA A 519 -9.63 3.92 -15.36
CA ALA A 519 -10.07 3.26 -16.58
C ALA A 519 -8.88 2.80 -17.44
N THR A 520 -7.83 3.62 -17.53
CA THR A 520 -6.59 3.24 -18.20
C THR A 520 -5.84 2.14 -17.46
N ALA A 521 -5.78 2.20 -16.13
CA ALA A 521 -5.14 1.18 -15.29
C ALA A 521 -5.81 -0.20 -15.44
N GLU A 522 -7.13 -0.26 -15.61
CA GLU A 522 -7.86 -1.51 -15.87
C GLU A 522 -7.37 -2.19 -17.15
N ASN A 523 -7.26 -1.40 -18.23
CA ASN A 523 -6.76 -1.88 -19.51
C ASN A 523 -5.30 -2.33 -19.40
N TRP A 524 -4.45 -1.53 -18.75
CA TRP A 524 -3.05 -1.88 -18.54
C TRP A 524 -2.88 -3.18 -17.76
N ALA A 525 -3.63 -3.36 -16.67
CA ALA A 525 -3.62 -4.57 -15.87
C ALA A 525 -3.99 -5.81 -16.70
N SER A 526 -5.04 -5.72 -17.51
CA SER A 526 -5.49 -6.82 -18.38
C SER A 526 -4.41 -7.21 -19.41
N VAL A 527 -3.86 -6.22 -20.11
CA VAL A 527 -2.83 -6.45 -21.13
C VAL A 527 -1.54 -7.02 -20.52
N LEU A 528 -1.09 -6.49 -19.38
CA LEU A 528 0.13 -6.96 -18.72
C LEU A 528 -0.04 -8.37 -18.17
N LEU A 529 -1.20 -8.70 -17.60
CA LEU A 529 -1.50 -10.05 -17.13
C LEU A 529 -1.56 -11.06 -18.29
N GLU A 530 -2.15 -10.69 -19.43
CA GLU A 530 -2.16 -11.50 -20.66
C GLU A 530 -0.72 -11.81 -21.11
N ILE A 531 0.13 -10.78 -21.18
CA ILE A 531 1.53 -10.93 -21.60
C ILE A 531 2.28 -11.83 -20.63
N GLN A 532 2.18 -11.59 -19.32
CA GLN A 532 2.86 -12.41 -18.31
C GLN A 532 2.44 -13.88 -18.35
N THR A 533 1.13 -14.14 -18.42
CA THR A 533 0.61 -15.52 -18.51
C THR A 533 1.22 -16.24 -19.71
N ARG A 534 1.24 -15.60 -20.88
CA ARG A 534 1.83 -16.18 -22.09
C ARG A 534 3.35 -16.31 -22.01
N LEU A 535 4.05 -15.41 -21.33
CA LEU A 535 5.51 -15.51 -21.11
C LEU A 535 5.87 -16.67 -20.17
N GLU A 536 5.07 -16.94 -19.15
CA GLU A 536 5.23 -18.09 -18.26
C GLU A 536 5.02 -19.41 -19.03
N GLU A 537 3.96 -19.50 -19.84
CA GLU A 537 3.72 -20.63 -20.75
C GLU A 537 4.90 -20.84 -21.71
N CYS A 538 5.38 -19.76 -22.35
CA CYS A 538 6.54 -19.79 -23.23
C CYS A 538 7.79 -20.31 -22.52
N SER A 539 8.04 -19.90 -21.27
CA SER A 539 9.22 -20.30 -20.51
C SER A 539 9.25 -21.82 -20.26
N SER A 540 8.10 -22.42 -19.92
CA SER A 540 7.98 -23.87 -19.76
C SER A 540 8.28 -24.62 -21.07
N PHE A 541 7.78 -24.11 -22.18
CA PHE A 541 7.97 -24.69 -23.51
C PHE A 541 9.43 -24.60 -23.98
N PHE A 542 10.10 -23.46 -23.73
CA PHE A 542 11.53 -23.31 -24.07
C PHE A 542 12.42 -24.27 -23.30
N LEU A 543 12.10 -24.55 -22.04
CA LEU A 543 12.85 -25.53 -21.24
C LEU A 543 12.77 -26.93 -21.88
N GLN A 544 11.57 -27.33 -22.31
CA GLN A 544 11.36 -28.60 -23.01
C GLN A 544 12.12 -28.64 -24.35
N LEU A 545 12.00 -27.57 -25.15
CA LEU A 545 12.58 -27.52 -26.49
C LEU A 545 14.11 -27.47 -26.47
N MET A 546 14.71 -26.78 -25.49
CA MET A 546 16.15 -26.85 -25.22
C MET A 546 16.60 -28.26 -24.83
N GLY A 547 15.81 -28.97 -24.02
CA GLY A 547 16.07 -30.38 -23.68
C GLY A 547 16.02 -31.28 -24.90
N ASP A 548 15.01 -31.13 -25.76
CA ASP A 548 14.90 -31.89 -27.02
C ASP A 548 16.08 -31.62 -27.95
N LEU A 549 16.52 -30.37 -28.09
CA LEU A 549 17.69 -30.01 -28.90
C LEU A 549 18.99 -30.59 -28.32
N GLN A 550 19.16 -30.59 -27.00
CA GLN A 550 20.31 -31.24 -26.36
C GLN A 550 20.34 -32.75 -26.65
N MET A 551 19.20 -33.42 -26.53
CA MET A 551 19.09 -34.84 -26.85
C MET A 551 19.37 -35.14 -28.33
N CYS A 552 18.97 -34.25 -29.24
CA CYS A 552 19.30 -34.37 -30.66
C CYS A 552 20.81 -34.25 -30.88
N GLU A 553 21.44 -33.24 -30.28
CA GLU A 553 22.88 -32.99 -30.38
C GLU A 553 23.70 -34.17 -29.84
N ASP A 554 23.33 -34.72 -28.68
CA ASP A 554 24.00 -35.88 -28.07
C ASP A 554 23.87 -37.14 -28.95
N CYS A 555 22.68 -37.36 -29.54
CA CYS A 555 22.45 -38.45 -30.48
C CYS A 555 23.31 -38.31 -31.75
N GLN A 556 23.33 -37.10 -32.34
CA GLN A 556 24.12 -36.80 -33.53
C GLN A 556 25.62 -36.96 -33.26
N GLY A 557 26.11 -36.51 -32.10
CA GLY A 557 27.50 -36.69 -31.66
C GLY A 557 27.91 -38.17 -31.62
N LYS A 558 27.10 -39.02 -30.98
CA LYS A 558 27.35 -40.48 -30.93
C LYS A 558 27.42 -41.12 -32.32
N VAL A 559 26.57 -40.69 -33.24
CA VAL A 559 26.59 -41.20 -34.63
C VAL A 559 27.87 -40.74 -35.34
N LEU A 560 28.24 -39.45 -35.24
CA LEU A 560 29.48 -38.96 -35.84
C LEU A 560 30.72 -39.67 -35.29
N ASP A 561 30.80 -39.88 -33.98
CA ASP A 561 31.91 -40.61 -33.35
C ASP A 561 31.99 -42.05 -33.87
N GLY A 562 30.85 -42.72 -34.02
CA GLY A 562 30.78 -44.07 -34.61
C GLY A 562 31.20 -44.12 -36.07
N VAL A 563 30.82 -43.12 -36.88
CA VAL A 563 31.24 -42.99 -38.29
C VAL A 563 32.75 -42.77 -38.38
N LEU A 564 33.31 -41.89 -37.55
CA LEU A 564 34.74 -41.63 -37.48
C LEU A 564 35.52 -42.88 -37.06
N ALA A 565 35.03 -43.62 -36.06
CA ALA A 565 35.65 -44.88 -35.61
C ALA A 565 35.69 -45.95 -36.72
N LYS A 566 34.61 -46.10 -37.51
CA LYS A 566 34.58 -47.03 -38.67
C LYS A 566 35.49 -46.57 -39.81
N ALA A 567 35.49 -45.28 -40.16
CA ALA A 567 36.39 -44.74 -41.19
C ALA A 567 37.88 -44.94 -40.83
N LEU A 568 38.21 -44.86 -39.54
CA LEU A 568 39.55 -45.17 -39.04
C LEU A 568 39.88 -46.67 -39.14
N GLN A 569 38.91 -47.57 -38.91
CA GLN A 569 39.10 -49.03 -39.05
C GLN A 569 39.27 -49.49 -40.51
N GLU A 570 38.52 -48.96 -41.47
CA GLU A 570 38.66 -49.33 -42.89
C GLU A 570 39.99 -48.85 -43.49
N SER A 571 40.60 -47.79 -42.94
CA SER A 571 41.93 -47.34 -43.35
C SER A 571 43.08 -48.29 -42.96
N VAL A 572 42.83 -49.23 -42.05
CA VAL A 572 43.83 -50.19 -41.55
C VAL A 572 43.78 -51.54 -42.31
N GLY A 573 42.76 -51.75 -43.17
CA GLY A 573 42.54 -53.01 -43.89
C GLY A 573 43.27 -53.17 -45.24
N SER A 574 44.06 -52.18 -45.68
CA SER A 574 44.80 -52.24 -46.96
C SER A 574 46.26 -51.84 -46.77
N GLU A 575 47.05 -52.73 -46.15
CA GLU A 575 48.51 -52.67 -46.23
C GLU A 575 49.02 -53.76 -47.16
N GLY A 576 49.25 -53.37 -48.42
CA GLY A 576 49.99 -54.13 -49.41
C GLY A 576 50.66 -53.18 -50.38
N THR A 577 51.94 -52.88 -50.12
CA THR A 577 52.91 -52.19 -50.99
C THR A 577 52.71 -50.69 -51.26
N ASP A 578 53.34 -49.81 -50.48
CA ASP A 578 54.03 -48.63 -51.04
C ASP A 578 54.90 -47.88 -50.00
N LYS A 579 56.20 -48.19 -49.94
CA LYS A 579 57.14 -47.53 -49.02
C LYS A 579 57.58 -46.13 -49.47
N LEU A 580 56.99 -45.56 -50.53
CA LEU A 580 57.29 -44.21 -51.01
C LEU A 580 56.16 -43.17 -50.78
N LYS A 581 54.91 -43.58 -50.51
CA LYS A 581 53.76 -42.65 -50.26
C LYS A 581 53.57 -42.22 -48.80
N SER A 582 54.27 -42.87 -47.87
CA SER A 582 54.12 -42.64 -46.42
C SER A 582 54.59 -41.24 -45.97
N LYS A 583 55.64 -40.67 -46.61
CA LYS A 583 56.16 -39.35 -46.25
C LYS A 583 55.24 -38.21 -46.66
N ASP A 584 54.69 -38.24 -47.87
CA ASP A 584 53.82 -37.16 -48.37
C ASP A 584 52.47 -37.14 -47.64
N HIS A 585 51.94 -38.31 -47.27
CA HIS A 585 50.71 -38.41 -46.47
C HIS A 585 50.92 -37.91 -45.04
N MET A 586 52.12 -38.10 -44.46
CA MET A 586 52.48 -37.56 -43.14
C MET A 586 52.65 -36.04 -43.19
N ILE A 587 53.25 -35.51 -44.26
CA ILE A 587 53.39 -34.05 -44.47
C ILE A 587 52.03 -33.39 -44.63
N LEU A 588 51.11 -33.98 -45.42
CA LEU A 588 49.74 -33.47 -45.57
C LEU A 588 48.95 -33.53 -44.24
N ARG A 589 49.11 -34.61 -43.46
CA ARG A 589 48.46 -34.75 -42.15
C ARG A 589 49.00 -33.74 -41.14
N MET A 590 50.31 -33.49 -41.10
CA MET A 590 50.90 -32.44 -40.26
C MET A 590 50.47 -31.04 -40.68
N LYS A 591 50.28 -30.81 -41.99
CA LYS A 591 49.80 -29.52 -42.50
C LYS A 591 48.33 -29.28 -42.12
N ARG A 592 47.47 -30.29 -42.25
CA ARG A 592 46.05 -30.22 -41.83
C ARG A 592 45.92 -30.03 -40.31
N LEU A 593 46.71 -30.75 -39.52
CA LEU A 593 46.73 -30.60 -38.06
C LEU A 593 47.22 -29.20 -37.65
N LYS A 594 48.20 -28.65 -38.36
CA LYS A 594 48.67 -27.27 -38.16
C LYS A 594 47.57 -26.26 -38.48
N ASP A 595 46.82 -26.45 -39.57
CA ASP A 595 45.74 -25.55 -39.97
C ASP A 595 44.56 -25.61 -38.99
N GLU A 596 44.21 -26.80 -38.49
CA GLU A 596 43.18 -27.00 -37.44
C GLU A 596 43.62 -26.39 -36.11
N MET A 597 44.87 -26.60 -35.68
CA MET A 597 45.41 -25.96 -34.48
C MET A 597 45.46 -24.43 -34.61
N GLN A 598 45.74 -23.90 -35.80
CA GLN A 598 45.69 -22.46 -36.07
C GLN A 598 44.25 -21.91 -36.12
N ALA A 599 43.25 -22.72 -36.46
CA ALA A 599 41.84 -22.33 -36.37
C ALA A 599 41.39 -22.26 -34.90
N VAL A 600 41.70 -23.30 -34.11
CA VAL A 600 41.40 -23.35 -32.68
C VAL A 600 42.13 -22.25 -31.90
N ALA A 601 43.41 -21.97 -32.24
CA ALA A 601 44.13 -20.86 -31.63
C ALA A 601 43.51 -19.50 -31.96
N ARG A 602 42.98 -19.31 -33.18
CA ARG A 602 42.26 -18.09 -33.57
C ARG A 602 40.92 -17.94 -32.84
N GLU A 603 40.17 -19.03 -32.67
CA GLU A 603 38.93 -19.01 -31.87
C GLU A 603 39.21 -18.73 -30.39
N LEU A 604 40.24 -19.36 -29.81
CA LEU A 604 40.66 -19.08 -28.43
C LEU A 604 41.11 -17.62 -28.26
N GLN A 605 41.83 -17.08 -29.24
CA GLN A 605 42.26 -15.68 -29.20
C GLN A 605 41.08 -14.70 -29.37
N ASN A 606 40.09 -15.04 -30.21
CA ASN A 606 38.84 -14.27 -30.31
C ASN A 606 38.00 -14.33 -29.03
N ASN A 607 37.91 -15.51 -28.40
CA ASN A 607 37.21 -15.68 -27.13
C ASN A 607 37.91 -14.92 -26.00
N ASN A 608 39.25 -14.95 -25.94
CA ASN A 608 40.00 -14.15 -24.99
C ASN A 608 39.84 -12.64 -25.25
N SER A 609 39.80 -12.20 -26.51
CA SER A 609 39.51 -10.80 -26.86
C SER A 609 38.08 -10.38 -26.48
N MET A 610 37.10 -11.27 -26.60
CA MET A 610 35.73 -11.03 -26.11
C MET A 610 35.70 -10.93 -24.58
N ILE A 611 36.41 -11.80 -23.86
CA ILE A 611 36.52 -11.75 -22.40
C ILE A 611 37.24 -10.48 -21.93
N GLU A 612 38.33 -10.08 -22.60
CA GLU A 612 39.05 -8.84 -22.32
C GLU A 612 38.21 -7.59 -22.64
N SER A 613 37.37 -7.62 -23.69
CA SER A 613 36.46 -6.50 -23.99
C SER A 613 35.29 -6.41 -23.00
N LEU A 614 34.78 -7.53 -22.49
CA LEU A 614 33.82 -7.58 -21.38
C LEU A 614 34.44 -7.10 -20.05
N GLY A 615 35.70 -7.47 -19.80
CA GLY A 615 36.48 -6.99 -18.64
C GLY A 615 36.79 -5.49 -18.74
N ALA A 616 37.17 -5.00 -19.92
CA ALA A 616 37.43 -3.58 -20.17
C ALA A 616 36.16 -2.72 -20.13
N MET A 617 34.99 -3.24 -20.54
CA MET A 617 33.70 -2.57 -20.36
C MET A 617 33.34 -2.41 -18.87
N ASN A 618 33.61 -3.44 -18.04
CA ASN A 618 33.40 -3.35 -16.58
C ASN A 618 34.35 -2.35 -15.90
N VAL A 619 35.61 -2.25 -16.33
CA VAL A 619 36.58 -1.29 -15.77
C VAL A 619 36.34 0.14 -16.28
N LYS A 620 35.88 0.31 -17.53
CA LYS A 620 35.57 1.63 -18.10
C LYS A 620 34.26 2.21 -17.56
N MET A 621 33.29 1.38 -17.15
CA MET A 621 32.11 1.83 -16.38
C MET A 621 32.45 2.24 -14.94
N MET A 622 33.57 1.77 -14.37
CA MET A 622 34.01 2.16 -13.02
C MET A 622 34.92 3.39 -12.97
N LEU A 623 35.43 3.89 -14.11
CA LEU A 623 36.44 4.95 -14.17
C LEU A 623 36.04 6.17 -15.03
N ASP A 624 34.77 6.32 -15.41
CA ASP A 624 34.31 7.52 -16.14
C ASP A 624 34.35 8.77 -15.23
N PRO A 625 35.16 9.81 -15.52
CA PRO A 625 35.31 10.99 -14.67
C PRO A 625 34.13 11.98 -14.72
N THR A 626 33.04 11.66 -15.39
CA THR A 626 31.94 12.61 -15.67
C THR A 626 30.75 12.54 -14.72
N ILE A 627 30.81 11.79 -13.62
CA ILE A 627 29.73 11.75 -12.60
C ILE A 627 30.24 12.31 -11.26
N PRO A 628 29.59 13.34 -10.67
CA PRO A 628 30.03 13.95 -9.42
C PRO A 628 29.78 13.04 -8.21
N GLN A 629 30.81 12.83 -7.38
CA GLN A 629 30.71 12.09 -6.12
C GLN A 629 29.94 12.90 -5.04
N PRO A 630 28.99 12.31 -4.30
CA PRO A 630 28.41 12.94 -3.13
C PRO A 630 29.40 12.91 -1.96
N LYS A 631 29.65 14.09 -1.39
CA LYS A 631 30.39 14.28 -0.13
C LYS A 631 29.63 13.57 0.99
N GLY A 632 30.33 12.72 1.73
CA GLY A 632 29.80 12.07 2.93
C GLY A 632 29.54 13.06 4.05
N GLN A 633 28.33 12.98 4.60
CA GLN A 633 27.99 13.08 6.02
C GLN A 633 26.89 12.08 6.33
#